data_AF-A0A842NB76-F1
#
_entry.id   AF-A0A842NB76-F1
#
_cell.length_a   1.000
_cell.length_b   1.000
_cell.length_c   1.000
_cell.angle_alpha   90.00
_cell.angle_beta   90.00
_cell.angle_gamma   90.00
#
_symmetry.space_group_name_H-M   'P 1'
#
loop_
_entity.id
_entity.type
_entity.pdbx_description
1 polymer ?
#
loop_
_entity_poly.entity_id
_entity_poly.type
_entity_poly.pdbx_seq_one_letter_code
_entity_poly.pdbx_strand_id
1 'polypeptide(L)' 'MLRTELHCHNVYSNGHVGDLEPPFDSNVTINEQLEKSLESKLDILFVTNHNTLDGFKQ' A
#
# COMPACT_ATOMS: atom_id res chain seq x y z
N MET A 1 18.08 0.09 -14.95
CA MET A 1 16.75 0.72 -14.78
C MET A 1 16.24 0.28 -13.43
N LEU A 2 15.76 1.19 -12.58
CA LEU A 2 15.24 0.82 -11.26
C LEU A 2 13.90 0.11 -11.42
N ARG A 3 13.72 -1.01 -10.71
CA ARG A 3 12.47 -1.75 -10.64
C ARG A 3 11.61 -1.12 -9.56
N THR A 4 10.51 -0.48 -9.95
CA THR A 4 9.68 0.31 -9.04
C THR A 4 8.23 -0.15 -9.06
N GLU A 5 7.60 -0.15 -7.89
CA GLU A 5 6.14 -0.16 -7.76
C GLU A 5 5.69 1.26 -7.39
N LEU A 6 4.78 1.81 -8.20
CA LEU A 6 4.34 3.21 -8.11
C LEU A 6 2.97 3.35 -7.44
N HIS A 7 2.22 2.25 -7.27
CA HIS A 7 0.88 2.28 -6.72
C HIS A 7 0.55 0.97 -6.00
N CYS A 8 0.65 0.98 -4.67
CA CYS A 8 0.41 -0.21 -3.86
C CYS A 8 -0.28 0.12 -2.55
N HIS A 9 -1.39 -0.55 -2.28
CA HIS A 9 -2.21 -0.37 -1.08
C HIS A 9 -1.94 -1.44 -0.02
N ASN A 10 -2.14 -1.07 1.23
CA ASN A 10 -2.15 -1.98 2.38
C ASN A 10 -3.44 -1.77 3.20
N VAL A 11 -3.59 -2.47 4.33
CA VAL A 11 -4.78 -2.44 5.18
C VAL A 11 -5.24 -1.04 5.60
N TYR A 12 -4.36 -0.04 5.62
CA TYR A 12 -4.74 1.34 5.94
C TYR A 12 -5.61 1.99 4.85
N SER A 13 -5.65 1.42 3.64
CA SER A 13 -6.54 1.84 2.55
C SER A 13 -8.03 1.59 2.86
N ASN A 14 -8.32 0.60 3.73
CA ASN A 14 -9.70 0.20 4.05
C ASN A 14 -10.46 1.33 4.76
N GLY A 15 -11.74 1.49 4.41
CA GLY A 15 -12.62 2.50 4.99
C GLY A 15 -12.39 3.95 4.50
N HIS A 16 -11.38 4.18 3.65
CA HIS A 16 -11.06 5.51 3.11
C HIS A 16 -11.45 5.67 1.62
N VAL A 17 -12.34 4.79 1.14
CA VAL A 17 -12.89 4.78 -0.22
C VAL A 17 -14.20 5.60 -0.31
N GLY A 18 -14.71 5.81 -1.52
CA GLY A 18 -15.98 6.52 -1.72
C GLY A 18 -17.21 5.70 -1.30
N ASP A 19 -18.34 6.37 -1.06
CA ASP A 19 -19.58 5.76 -0.55
C ASP A 19 -20.16 4.61 -1.41
N LEU A 20 -19.78 4.54 -2.68
CA LEU A 20 -20.23 3.52 -3.63
C LEU A 20 -19.24 2.36 -3.78
N GLU A 21 -18.07 2.45 -3.17
CA GLU A 21 -16.99 1.48 -3.31
C GLU A 21 -16.99 0.45 -2.17
N PRO A 22 -16.46 -0.77 -2.41
CA PRO A 22 -16.31 -1.76 -1.35
C PRO A 22 -15.42 -1.24 -0.21
N PRO A 23 -15.85 -1.33 1.06
CA PRO A 23 -15.11 -0.71 2.17
C PRO A 23 -13.78 -1.40 2.51
N PHE A 24 -13.54 -2.60 1.97
CA PHE A 24 -12.33 -3.39 2.19
C PHE A 24 -11.62 -3.64 0.84
N ASP A 25 -10.50 -2.96 0.65
CA ASP A 25 -9.67 -2.97 -0.56
C ASP A 25 -8.48 -3.94 -0.42
N SER A 26 -7.86 -4.00 0.77
CA SER A 26 -6.64 -4.80 1.00
C SER A 26 -6.64 -5.52 2.35
N ASN A 27 -6.03 -6.72 2.39
CA ASN A 27 -5.75 -7.44 3.64
C ASN A 27 -4.25 -7.49 4.00
N VAL A 28 -3.39 -6.82 3.22
CA VAL A 28 -1.93 -6.89 3.35
C VAL A 28 -1.47 -5.81 4.33
N THR A 29 -0.73 -6.18 5.37
CA THR A 29 -0.11 -5.23 6.30
C THR A 29 1.09 -4.53 5.67
N ILE A 30 1.52 -3.39 6.23
CA ILE A 30 2.73 -2.69 5.75
C ILE A 30 3.99 -3.59 5.85
N ASN A 31 4.08 -4.46 6.87
CA ASN A 31 5.21 -5.37 7.02
C ASN A 31 5.25 -6.42 5.90
N GLU A 32 4.11 -7.05 5.60
CA GLU A 32 4.01 -8.01 4.48
C GLU A 32 4.27 -7.33 3.13
N GLN A 33 3.79 -6.10 2.96
CA GLN A 33 4.04 -5.30 1.75
C GLN A 33 5.55 -5.04 1.55
N LEU A 34 6.25 -4.65 2.62
CA LEU A 34 7.70 -4.42 2.60
C LEU A 34 8.49 -5.72 2.37
N GLU A 35 8.14 -6.80 3.07
CA GLU A 35 8.76 -8.11 2.89
C GLU A 35 8.61 -8.58 1.44
N LYS A 36 7.41 -8.43 0.86
CA LYS A 36 7.18 -8.82 -0.52
C LYS A 36 7.94 -7.95 -1.53
N SER A 37 8.10 -6.67 -1.23
CA SER A 37 8.90 -5.75 -2.05
C SER A 37 10.36 -6.17 -2.11
N LEU A 38 10.91 -6.60 -0.96
CA LEU A 38 12.27 -7.12 -0.84
C LEU A 38 12.43 -8.44 -1.61
N GLU A 39 11.53 -9.40 -1.42
CA GLU A 39 11.53 -10.67 -2.16
C GLU A 39 11.45 -10.47 -3.68
N SER A 40 10.66 -9.48 -4.10
CA SER A 40 10.43 -9.13 -5.50
C SER A 40 11.54 -8.28 -6.11
N LYS A 41 12.58 -7.96 -5.32
CA LYS A 41 13.74 -7.14 -5.71
C LYS A 41 13.30 -5.78 -6.27
N LEU A 42 12.29 -5.16 -5.66
CA LEU A 42 11.93 -3.77 -5.96
C LEU A 42 13.01 -2.86 -5.38
N ASP A 43 13.50 -1.93 -6.20
CA ASP A 43 14.41 -0.88 -5.76
C ASP A 43 13.65 0.24 -5.04
N ILE A 44 12.40 0.48 -5.44
CA ILE A 44 11.54 1.56 -4.91
C ILE A 44 10.09 1.06 -4.80
N LEU A 45 9.46 1.31 -3.64
CA LEU A 45 8.03 1.07 -3.40
C LEU A 45 7.35 2.38 -2.99
N PHE A 46 6.31 2.77 -3.71
CA PHE A 46 5.39 3.83 -3.31
C PHE A 46 4.15 3.22 -2.66
N VAL A 47 3.84 3.67 -1.44
CA VAL A 47 2.61 3.31 -0.72
C VAL A 47 1.58 4.41 -0.97
N THR A 48 0.45 4.05 -1.57
CA THR A 48 -0.54 5.02 -2.09
C THR A 48 -1.95 4.70 -1.61
N ASN A 49 -2.12 4.47 -0.31
CA ASN A 49 -3.41 4.15 0.30
C ASN A 49 -4.49 5.18 -0.04
N HIS A 50 -5.76 4.74 -0.07
CA HIS A 50 -6.89 5.64 -0.33
C HIS A 50 -6.97 6.73 0.73
N ASN A 51 -6.84 8.00 0.31
CA ASN A 51 -7.14 9.21 1.09
C ASN A 51 -6.54 9.29 2.52
N THR A 52 -5.47 8.54 2.80
CA THR A 52 -4.84 8.51 4.13
C THR A 52 -3.33 8.32 4.03
N LEU A 53 -2.62 8.82 5.05
CA LEU A 53 -1.21 8.53 5.32
C LEU A 53 -1.05 7.64 6.57
N ASP A 54 -2.14 7.03 7.04
CA ASP A 54 -2.09 6.12 8.18
C ASP A 54 -1.06 5.01 7.97
N GLY A 55 -0.35 4.69 9.06
CA GLY A 55 0.80 3.78 9.03
C GLY A 55 2.14 4.44 8.70
N PHE A 56 2.16 5.67 8.16
CA PHE A 56 3.38 6.45 8.00
C PHE A 56 3.67 7.28 9.26
N LYS A 57 4.92 7.23 9.73
CA LYS A 57 5.45 8.14 10.76
C LYS A 57 6.61 8.91 10.16
N GLN A 58 6.48 10.23 10.16
CA GLN A 58 7.51 11.16 9.69
C GLN A 58 8.75 11.16 10.59
#